data_AF-A0A1Y3MWY9-F1
#
_entry.id   AF-A0A1Y3MWY9-F1
#
_cell.length_a   1.000
_cell.length_b   1.000
_cell.length_c   1.000
_cell.angle_alpha   90.00
_cell.angle_beta   90.00
_cell.angle_gamma   90.00
#
_symmetry.space_group_name_H-M   'P 1'
#
loop_
_entity.id
_entity.type
_entity.pdbx_description
1 polymer ?
#
loop_
_entity_poly.entity_id
_entity_poly.type
_entity_poly.pdbx_seq_one_letter_code
_entity_poly.pdbx_strand_id
1 'polypeptide(L)'
;MKIYNGEALFVKFYYIPGLLNENSPYILAPMPGIKKGISGTILVGYNFGIVGNIEKQKLQPAIEAIKFMTSRKFQKELVLKEYIISGISSLYEEDDVCSIIKYCNFYKYPQTIIKPPNVLNLDNYYDKFTNYFYDFLYRNESASHVLKKIDNLSKIYSVSLDTSETYFGIITNIIFTTFFTLILLSLILIHMKKYKDNYLYLPKPFWYILIFGIEMILNTSYTKLGTLYIIRLLLPKFNEEDEDSKLFEKFSLTTTQTTEIDKTTTTTSEEGIQKSTHNKISKNKNIYRSNGFLSKILEYHKQEYTKSEASLKNSSTNPSFNNSSTNPSFNNNTNPSFNNNNTNPSFSIN
;
A
#
# COMPACT_ATOMS: atom_id res chain seq x y z
N MET A 1 18.68 20.65 -9.35
CA MET A 1 17.91 19.63 -8.60
C MET A 1 18.89 18.90 -7.68
N LYS A 2 18.59 18.75 -6.38
CA LYS A 2 19.52 18.21 -5.35
C LYS A 2 20.06 16.78 -5.63
N ILE A 3 19.46 16.10 -6.60
CA ILE A 3 19.85 14.76 -7.04
C ILE A 3 21.13 14.77 -7.89
N TYR A 4 21.47 15.86 -8.57
CA TYR A 4 22.67 15.88 -9.44
C TYR A 4 23.94 16.32 -8.72
N ASN A 5 23.82 17.11 -7.66
CA ASN A 5 24.94 17.69 -6.92
C ASN A 5 25.28 16.92 -5.64
N GLY A 6 24.57 15.83 -5.33
CA GLY A 6 24.83 15.03 -4.12
C GLY A 6 24.44 15.74 -2.80
N GLU A 7 23.62 16.79 -2.85
CA GLU A 7 23.23 17.55 -1.64
C GLU A 7 22.20 16.84 -0.77
N ALA A 8 21.55 15.78 -1.28
CA ALA A 8 20.63 14.97 -0.49
C ALA A 8 21.32 13.68 -0.03
N LEU A 9 21.21 13.35 1.25
CA LEU A 9 21.80 12.11 1.78
C LEU A 9 21.03 10.86 1.31
N PHE A 10 19.70 10.97 1.25
CA PHE A 10 18.81 9.91 0.79
C PHE A 10 17.82 10.47 -0.21
N VAL A 11 17.63 9.77 -1.32
CA VAL A 11 16.70 10.16 -2.38
C VAL A 11 15.83 8.97 -2.73
N LYS A 12 14.50 9.18 -2.65
CA LYS A 12 13.51 8.26 -3.24
C LYS A 12 13.10 8.82 -4.59
N PHE A 13 13.35 8.06 -5.65
CA PHE A 13 13.06 8.50 -7.00
C PHE A 13 12.67 7.34 -7.91
N TYR A 14 11.97 7.65 -8.99
CA TYR A 14 11.75 6.68 -10.07
C TYR A 14 13.07 6.42 -10.79
N TYR A 15 13.27 5.19 -11.27
CA TYR A 15 14.40 4.91 -12.12
C TYR A 15 14.26 5.71 -13.42
N ILE A 16 15.25 6.55 -13.71
CA ILE A 16 15.39 7.24 -14.99
C ILE A 16 16.67 6.71 -15.63
N PRO A 17 16.60 6.12 -16.84
CA PRO A 17 17.78 5.69 -17.58
C PRO A 17 18.85 6.80 -17.63
N GLY A 18 20.09 6.46 -17.33
CA GLY A 18 21.23 7.39 -17.30
C GLY A 18 21.41 8.19 -16.01
N LEU A 19 20.46 8.18 -15.07
CA LEU A 19 20.60 8.88 -13.78
C LEU A 19 21.64 8.23 -12.85
N LEU A 20 21.73 6.90 -12.90
CA LEU A 20 22.67 6.10 -12.11
C LEU A 20 23.85 5.65 -12.96
N ASN A 21 24.56 6.60 -13.57
CA ASN A 21 25.80 6.33 -14.30
C ASN A 21 27.01 6.19 -13.36
N GLU A 22 28.20 6.02 -13.93
CA GLU A 22 29.46 5.90 -13.18
C GLU A 22 29.78 7.13 -12.33
N ASN A 23 29.39 8.32 -12.82
CA ASN A 23 29.62 9.61 -12.17
C ASN A 23 28.53 9.99 -11.16
N SER A 24 27.51 9.14 -10.99
CA SER A 24 26.41 9.41 -10.05
C SER A 24 26.93 9.33 -8.61
N PRO A 25 26.70 10.35 -7.77
CA PRO A 25 27.12 10.32 -6.36
C PRO A 25 26.23 9.39 -5.50
N TYR A 26 25.23 8.75 -6.11
CA TYR A 26 24.27 7.90 -5.42
C TYR A 26 24.46 6.41 -5.74
N ILE A 27 24.19 5.60 -4.72
CA ILE A 27 24.05 4.15 -4.85
C ILE A 27 22.59 3.72 -4.74
N LEU A 28 22.21 2.66 -5.45
CA LEU A 28 20.87 2.10 -5.36
C LEU A 28 20.79 1.18 -4.15
N ALA A 29 19.72 1.30 -3.36
CA ALA A 29 19.44 0.45 -2.21
C ALA A 29 17.96 0.04 -2.17
N PRO A 30 17.62 -1.12 -1.59
CA PRO A 30 16.24 -1.48 -1.28
C PRO A 30 15.53 -0.42 -0.44
N MET A 31 14.31 -0.05 -0.83
CA MET A 31 13.53 0.91 -0.05
C MET A 31 13.16 0.27 1.29
N PRO A 32 13.41 0.94 2.43
CA PRO A 32 13.04 0.40 3.73
C PRO A 32 11.53 0.16 3.82
N GLY A 33 11.14 -1.01 4.33
CA GLY A 33 9.74 -1.33 4.63
C GLY A 33 9.43 -1.29 6.13
N ILE A 34 8.18 -1.60 6.46
CA ILE A 34 7.66 -1.53 7.84
C ILE A 34 8.27 -2.59 8.79
N LYS A 35 8.86 -3.66 8.24
CA LYS A 35 9.54 -4.73 9.00
C LYS A 35 10.95 -4.92 8.48
N LYS A 36 11.87 -5.25 9.39
CA LYS A 36 13.25 -5.60 9.04
C LYS A 36 13.26 -6.74 8.01
N GLY A 37 14.04 -6.58 6.95
CA GLY A 37 14.15 -7.55 5.86
C GLY A 37 13.02 -7.50 4.83
N ILE A 38 12.03 -6.61 4.99
CA ILE A 38 10.97 -6.38 4.02
C ILE A 38 11.22 -5.04 3.34
N SER A 39 11.34 -5.07 2.02
CA SER A 39 11.40 -3.88 1.18
C SER A 39 10.01 -3.23 1.05
N GLY A 40 9.96 -1.90 1.08
CA GLY A 40 8.77 -1.13 0.78
C GLY A 40 8.53 -0.90 -0.71
N THR A 41 9.44 -1.33 -1.59
CA THR A 41 9.43 -1.02 -3.02
C THR A 41 8.13 -1.47 -3.69
N ILE A 42 7.52 -0.58 -4.47
CA ILE A 42 6.35 -0.88 -5.29
C ILE A 42 6.83 -0.97 -6.73
N LEU A 43 6.43 -2.03 -7.43
CA LEU A 43 6.70 -2.15 -8.86
C LEU A 43 5.73 -1.24 -9.62
N VAL A 44 6.29 -0.34 -10.42
CA VAL A 44 5.54 0.49 -11.36
C VAL A 44 6.16 0.26 -12.73
N GLY A 45 5.32 0.11 -13.74
CA GLY A 45 5.75 -0.11 -15.11
C GLY A 45 4.70 0.34 -16.09
N TYR A 46 5.11 0.40 -17.36
CA TYR A 46 4.21 0.65 -18.48
C TYR A 46 3.69 -0.68 -19.01
N ASN A 47 2.39 -0.76 -19.24
CA ASN A 47 1.75 -1.91 -19.86
C ASN A 47 1.31 -1.56 -21.28
N PHE A 48 1.39 -2.53 -22.18
CA PHE A 48 0.80 -2.41 -23.52
C PHE A 48 -0.65 -2.91 -23.47
N GLY A 49 -1.58 -2.05 -23.90
CA GLY A 49 -2.99 -2.40 -24.06
C GLY A 49 -3.43 -2.26 -25.50
N ILE A 50 -4.35 -3.12 -25.95
CA ILE A 50 -5.06 -2.95 -27.22
C ILE A 50 -6.42 -2.35 -26.89
N VAL A 51 -6.79 -1.28 -27.58
CA VAL A 51 -8.10 -0.64 -27.38
C VAL A 51 -9.20 -1.62 -27.79
N GLY A 52 -10.21 -1.80 -26.92
CA GLY A 52 -11.26 -2.80 -27.12
C GLY A 52 -12.14 -2.56 -28.36
N ASN A 53 -12.15 -1.34 -28.91
CA ASN A 53 -12.93 -0.96 -30.10
C ASN A 53 -12.10 -0.95 -31.40
N ILE A 54 -10.95 -1.63 -31.44
CA ILE A 54 -10.12 -1.74 -32.64
C ILE A 54 -10.83 -2.50 -33.78
N GLU A 55 -10.68 -2.03 -35.02
CA GLU A 55 -11.17 -2.75 -36.20
C GLU A 55 -10.55 -4.16 -36.27
N LYS A 56 -11.36 -5.17 -36.60
CA LYS A 56 -10.92 -6.59 -36.64
C LYS A 56 -9.68 -6.80 -37.51
N GLN A 57 -9.55 -6.07 -38.61
CA GLN A 57 -8.41 -6.15 -39.52
C GLN A 57 -7.10 -5.61 -38.91
N LYS A 58 -7.18 -4.70 -37.93
CA LYS A 58 -6.02 -4.12 -37.23
C LYS A 58 -5.65 -4.88 -35.96
N LEU A 59 -6.57 -5.69 -35.43
CA LEU A 59 -6.35 -6.46 -34.21
C LEU A 59 -5.17 -7.42 -34.33
N GLN A 60 -5.08 -8.20 -35.41
CA GLN A 60 -4.00 -9.19 -35.57
C GLN A 60 -2.61 -8.54 -35.71
N PRO A 61 -2.43 -7.48 -36.53
CA PRO A 61 -1.18 -6.70 -36.53
C PRO A 61 -0.83 -6.09 -35.17
N ALA A 62 -1.82 -5.58 -34.42
CA ALA A 62 -1.57 -5.01 -33.10
C ALA A 62 -1.09 -6.06 -32.09
N ILE A 63 -1.68 -7.26 -32.12
CA ILE A 63 -1.23 -8.40 -31.30
C ILE A 63 0.21 -8.77 -31.66
N GLU A 64 0.56 -8.83 -32.94
CA GLU A 64 1.91 -9.19 -33.38
C GLU A 64 2.94 -8.13 -32.98
N ALA A 65 2.59 -6.85 -33.12
CA ALA A 65 3.43 -5.75 -32.65
C ALA A 65 3.70 -5.85 -31.15
N ILE A 66 2.68 -6.10 -30.33
CA ILE A 66 2.85 -6.27 -28.88
C ILE A 66 3.73 -7.49 -28.58
N LYS A 67 3.47 -8.64 -29.21
CA LYS A 67 4.32 -9.84 -29.05
C LYS A 67 5.78 -9.55 -29.34
N PHE A 68 6.06 -8.84 -30.43
CA PHE A 68 7.41 -8.43 -30.78
C PHE A 68 8.03 -7.49 -29.74
N MET A 69 7.33 -6.41 -29.36
CA MET A 69 7.79 -5.44 -28.36
C MET A 69 8.01 -6.06 -26.97
N THR A 70 7.21 -7.06 -26.60
CA THR A 70 7.35 -7.80 -25.34
C THR A 70 8.25 -9.02 -25.46
N SER A 71 8.80 -9.30 -26.64
CA SER A 71 9.65 -10.47 -26.84
C SER A 71 10.94 -10.35 -26.03
N ARG A 72 11.44 -11.48 -25.52
CA ARG A 72 12.70 -11.53 -24.76
C ARG A 72 13.85 -10.88 -25.53
N LYS A 73 13.94 -11.15 -26.84
CA LYS A 73 14.99 -10.62 -27.72
C LYS A 73 14.94 -9.09 -27.81
N PHE A 74 13.76 -8.52 -28.08
CA PHE A 74 13.60 -7.07 -28.18
C PHE A 74 13.80 -6.37 -26.84
N GLN A 75 13.25 -6.93 -25.76
CA GLN A 75 13.45 -6.42 -24.40
C GLN A 75 14.93 -6.44 -23.99
N LYS A 76 15.67 -7.50 -24.32
CA LYS A 76 17.12 -7.56 -24.11
C LYS A 76 17.84 -6.46 -24.88
N GLU A 77 17.48 -6.26 -26.15
CA GLU A 77 18.07 -5.20 -26.98
C GLU A 77 17.84 -3.80 -26.39
N LEU A 78 16.63 -3.52 -25.89
CA LEU A 78 16.32 -2.28 -25.19
C LEU A 78 17.15 -2.10 -23.91
N VAL A 79 17.34 -3.17 -23.15
CA VAL A 79 18.16 -3.13 -21.92
C VAL A 79 19.62 -2.79 -22.26
N LEU A 80 20.18 -3.44 -23.29
CA LEU A 80 21.57 -3.27 -23.71
C LEU A 80 21.84 -1.91 -24.35
N LYS A 81 20.90 -1.37 -25.13
CA LYS A 81 21.08 -0.12 -25.90
C LYS A 81 20.61 1.12 -25.16
N GLU A 82 19.45 1.04 -24.51
CA GLU A 82 18.74 2.19 -23.93
C GLU A 82 18.77 2.19 -22.40
N TYR A 83 19.41 1.20 -21.77
CA TYR A 83 19.46 1.04 -20.31
C TYR A 83 18.06 1.00 -19.66
N ILE A 84 17.08 0.50 -20.41
CA ILE A 84 15.71 0.30 -19.93
C ILE A 84 15.67 -0.91 -18.99
N ILE A 85 14.95 -0.80 -17.88
CA ILE A 85 14.70 -1.92 -16.98
C ILE A 85 13.52 -2.74 -17.52
N SER A 86 13.81 -3.94 -18.01
CA SER A 86 12.79 -4.90 -18.43
C SER A 86 12.10 -5.54 -17.23
N GLY A 87 10.80 -5.85 -17.40
CA GLY A 87 10.04 -6.68 -16.47
C GLY A 87 10.38 -8.18 -16.53
N ILE A 88 11.21 -8.62 -17.49
CA ILE A 88 11.63 -10.02 -17.62
C ILE A 88 12.84 -10.28 -16.72
N SER A 89 12.60 -10.75 -15.49
CA SER A 89 13.66 -10.95 -14.49
C SER A 89 14.79 -11.88 -14.96
N SER A 90 14.47 -12.91 -15.76
CA SER A 90 15.47 -13.85 -16.28
C SER A 90 16.45 -13.25 -17.29
N LEU A 91 16.24 -12.01 -17.78
CA LEU A 91 17.26 -11.30 -18.56
C LEU A 91 18.47 -10.92 -17.69
N TYR A 92 18.25 -10.67 -16.39
CA TYR A 92 19.32 -10.30 -15.46
C TYR A 92 20.13 -11.50 -14.94
N GLU A 93 19.79 -12.71 -15.39
CA GLU A 93 20.63 -13.90 -15.22
C GLU A 93 21.71 -14.02 -16.29
N GLU A 94 21.58 -13.27 -17.40
CA GLU A 94 22.51 -13.30 -18.52
C GLU A 94 23.69 -12.36 -18.23
N ASP A 95 24.92 -12.87 -18.34
CA ASP A 95 26.14 -12.13 -17.97
C ASP A 95 26.34 -10.86 -18.80
N ASP A 96 25.97 -10.89 -20.08
CA ASP A 96 26.10 -9.74 -20.98
C ASP A 96 25.12 -8.61 -20.63
N VAL A 97 23.92 -8.94 -20.16
CA VAL A 97 22.96 -7.96 -19.63
C VAL A 97 23.44 -7.43 -18.28
N CYS A 98 23.83 -8.32 -17.39
CA CYS A 98 24.16 -7.99 -16.00
C CYS A 98 25.46 -7.18 -15.87
N SER A 99 26.41 -7.36 -16.79
CA SER A 99 27.66 -6.62 -16.84
C SER A 99 27.50 -5.13 -17.19
N ILE A 100 26.42 -4.75 -17.88
CA ILE A 100 26.16 -3.36 -18.29
C ILE A 100 25.30 -2.62 -17.24
N ILE A 101 24.43 -3.34 -16.52
CA ILE A 101 23.51 -2.72 -15.57
C ILE A 101 24.14 -2.60 -14.18
N LYS A 102 24.43 -1.36 -13.79
CA LYS A 102 24.79 -1.05 -12.40
C LYS A 102 23.66 -1.51 -11.47
N TYR A 103 24.00 -2.35 -10.49
CA TYR A 103 23.05 -2.96 -9.55
C TYR A 103 22.11 -4.02 -10.12
N CYS A 104 22.55 -4.78 -11.14
CA CYS A 104 21.81 -5.93 -11.70
C CYS A 104 21.15 -6.85 -10.65
N ASN A 105 21.81 -7.16 -9.53
CA ASN A 105 21.24 -7.98 -8.45
C ASN A 105 19.91 -7.43 -7.88
N PHE A 106 19.73 -6.11 -7.87
CA PHE A 106 18.49 -5.46 -7.44
C PHE A 106 17.32 -5.82 -8.37
N TYR A 107 17.57 -5.83 -9.68
CA TYR A 107 16.56 -6.13 -10.70
C TYR A 107 16.31 -7.64 -10.88
N LYS A 108 17.32 -8.45 -10.56
CA LYS A 108 17.22 -9.91 -10.54
C LYS A 108 16.28 -10.42 -9.45
N TYR A 109 16.30 -9.79 -8.27
CA TYR A 109 15.51 -10.21 -7.11
C TYR A 109 14.65 -9.07 -6.54
N PRO A 110 13.66 -8.56 -7.29
CA PRO A 110 12.87 -7.42 -6.87
C PRO A 110 11.94 -7.82 -5.71
N GLN A 111 12.20 -7.32 -4.50
CA GLN A 111 11.29 -7.43 -3.37
C GLN A 111 10.19 -6.36 -3.48
N THR A 112 9.19 -6.64 -4.31
CA THR A 112 8.11 -5.69 -4.60
C THR A 112 6.86 -5.99 -3.81
N ILE A 113 6.18 -4.93 -3.38
CA ILE A 113 4.84 -5.00 -2.80
C ILE A 113 3.84 -4.71 -3.92
N ILE A 114 2.84 -5.56 -4.05
CA ILE A 114 1.74 -5.38 -4.99
C ILE A 114 0.90 -4.20 -4.53
N LYS A 115 0.65 -3.28 -5.45
CA LYS A 115 -0.28 -2.16 -5.24
C LYS A 115 -1.71 -2.71 -5.07
N PRO A 116 -2.46 -2.33 -4.00
CA PRO A 116 -3.82 -2.81 -3.80
C PRO A 116 -4.73 -2.46 -5.00
N PRO A 117 -5.42 -3.45 -5.62
CA PRO A 117 -6.17 -3.24 -6.87
C PRO A 117 -7.45 -2.42 -6.68
N ASN A 118 -8.10 -2.51 -5.53
CA ASN A 118 -9.48 -2.04 -5.33
C ASN A 118 -9.61 -0.58 -4.86
N VAL A 119 -8.51 0.10 -4.57
CA VAL A 119 -8.53 1.49 -4.07
C VAL A 119 -8.52 2.50 -5.25
N LEU A 120 -8.31 2.02 -6.47
CA LEU A 120 -7.81 2.85 -7.58
C LEU A 120 -8.85 3.27 -8.62
N ASN A 121 -10.06 2.70 -8.59
CA ASN A 121 -11.11 3.03 -9.55
C ASN A 121 -11.84 4.35 -9.23
N LEU A 122 -11.41 5.06 -8.18
CA LEU A 122 -11.85 6.43 -7.94
C LEU A 122 -10.71 7.32 -8.41
N ASP A 123 -10.85 7.91 -9.61
CA ASP A 123 -9.94 8.97 -10.08
C ASP A 123 -9.74 10.06 -8.99
N ASN A 124 -10.75 10.25 -8.15
CA ASN A 124 -10.76 11.17 -7.02
C ASN A 124 -9.92 10.71 -5.80
N TYR A 125 -9.58 9.43 -5.65
CA TYR A 125 -8.85 8.94 -4.46
C TYR A 125 -7.44 9.52 -4.42
N TYR A 126 -6.71 9.47 -5.55
CA TYR A 126 -5.32 9.92 -5.60
C TYR A 126 -5.17 11.40 -5.35
N ASP A 127 -6.06 12.20 -5.95
CA ASP A 127 -6.05 13.65 -5.78
C ASP A 127 -6.35 14.02 -4.32
N LYS A 128 -7.38 13.40 -3.71
CA LYS A 128 -7.70 13.62 -2.30
C LYS A 128 -6.59 13.18 -1.37
N PHE A 129 -6.06 11.97 -1.55
CA PHE A 129 -4.94 11.45 -0.76
C PHE A 129 -3.75 12.40 -0.82
N THR A 130 -3.38 12.80 -2.04
CA THR A 130 -2.25 13.70 -2.29
C THR A 130 -2.49 15.07 -1.66
N ASN A 131 -3.68 15.65 -1.82
CA ASN A 131 -4.04 16.93 -1.22
C ASN A 131 -4.00 16.89 0.31
N TYR A 132 -4.48 15.81 0.95
CA TYR A 132 -4.37 15.65 2.40
C TYR A 132 -2.91 15.54 2.86
N PHE A 133 -2.05 14.87 2.09
CA PHE A 133 -0.60 14.89 2.35
C PHE A 133 0.01 16.30 2.19
N TYR A 134 -0.40 17.07 1.18
CA TYR A 134 0.03 18.46 1.01
C TYR A 134 -0.43 19.34 2.18
N ASP A 135 -1.65 19.15 2.67
CA ASP A 135 -2.18 19.83 3.85
C ASP A 135 -1.27 19.60 5.07
N PHE A 136 -0.86 18.35 5.30
CA PHE A 136 0.11 18.01 6.35
C PHE A 136 1.47 18.68 6.15
N LEU A 137 2.03 18.58 4.95
CA LEU A 137 3.39 19.03 4.68
C LEU A 137 3.55 20.55 4.65
N TYR A 138 2.52 21.28 4.20
CA TYR A 138 2.64 22.71 3.87
C TYR A 138 1.58 23.61 4.51
N ARG A 139 0.49 23.07 5.07
CA ARG A 139 -0.60 23.86 5.65
C ARG A 139 -0.75 23.68 7.16
N ASN A 140 0.27 23.12 7.82
CA ASN A 140 0.32 22.92 9.28
C ASN A 140 -0.85 22.09 9.84
N GLU A 141 -1.43 21.22 9.01
CA GLU A 141 -2.45 20.28 9.50
C GLU A 141 -1.81 19.17 10.33
N SER A 142 -2.49 18.69 11.37
CA SER A 142 -1.92 17.69 12.25
C SER A 142 -1.87 16.32 11.58
N ALA A 143 -0.81 15.54 11.86
CA ALA A 143 -0.64 14.20 11.32
C ALA A 143 -1.87 13.31 11.63
N SER A 144 -2.39 13.37 12.85
CA SER A 144 -3.56 12.61 13.28
C SER A 144 -4.80 12.96 12.46
N HIS A 145 -5.05 14.26 12.23
CA HIS A 145 -6.19 14.70 11.45
C HIS A 145 -6.10 14.28 9.97
N VAL A 146 -4.93 14.44 9.37
CA VAL A 146 -4.67 14.05 7.98
C VAL A 146 -4.76 12.53 7.80
N LEU A 147 -4.20 11.75 8.73
CA LEU A 147 -4.33 10.30 8.72
C LEU A 147 -5.79 9.87 8.84
N LYS A 148 -6.58 10.52 9.68
CA LYS A 148 -8.02 10.26 9.76
C LYS A 148 -8.74 10.59 8.45
N LYS A 149 -8.40 11.70 7.79
CA LYS A 149 -8.94 12.03 6.45
C LYS A 149 -8.59 10.95 5.42
N ILE A 150 -7.36 10.44 5.42
CA ILE A 150 -6.88 9.38 4.53
C ILE A 150 -7.56 8.04 4.82
N ASP A 151 -7.62 7.63 6.09
CA ASP A 151 -8.31 6.42 6.54
C ASP A 151 -9.78 6.48 6.14
N ASN A 152 -10.39 7.66 6.26
CA ASN A 152 -11.76 7.87 5.83
C ASN A 152 -11.99 7.70 4.32
N LEU A 153 -10.95 7.86 3.47
CA LEU A 153 -11.08 7.61 2.03
C LEU A 153 -11.26 6.12 1.71
N SER A 154 -10.76 5.25 2.57
CA SER A 154 -10.80 3.79 2.37
C SER A 154 -12.03 3.12 3.00
N LYS A 155 -12.68 3.81 3.94
CA LYS A 155 -13.83 3.29 4.70
C LYS A 155 -15.13 3.74 4.03
N ILE A 156 -16.04 2.78 3.83
CA ILE A 156 -17.39 3.04 3.30
C ILE A 156 -18.24 3.56 4.47
N TYR A 157 -18.38 4.88 4.59
CA TYR A 157 -19.22 5.48 5.65
C TYR A 157 -20.68 5.66 5.25
N SER A 158 -20.98 5.58 3.96
CA SER A 158 -22.32 5.82 3.45
C SER A 158 -22.65 4.80 2.39
N VAL A 159 -23.65 4.00 2.67
CA VAL A 159 -24.35 3.23 1.64
C VAL A 159 -25.43 4.16 1.08
N SER A 160 -25.25 4.55 -0.18
CA SER A 160 -26.20 5.41 -0.89
C SER A 160 -27.40 4.60 -1.37
N LEU A 161 -28.59 5.18 -1.27
CA LEU A 161 -29.82 4.62 -1.87
C LEU A 161 -30.03 5.11 -3.30
N ASP A 162 -29.15 5.98 -3.80
CA ASP A 162 -29.20 6.41 -5.20
C ASP A 162 -28.72 5.27 -6.12
N THR A 163 -29.59 4.90 -7.06
CA THR A 163 -29.32 3.96 -8.15
C THR A 163 -28.09 4.33 -8.97
N SER A 164 -27.74 5.62 -9.02
CA SER A 164 -26.63 6.13 -9.82
C SER A 164 -25.26 5.80 -9.22
N GLU A 165 -25.18 5.64 -7.89
CA GLU A 165 -23.91 5.40 -7.19
C GLU A 165 -23.66 3.91 -6.97
N THR A 166 -24.57 3.20 -6.28
CA THR A 166 -24.39 1.78 -5.99
C THR A 166 -25.70 0.99 -5.88
N TYR A 167 -25.83 -0.11 -6.62
CA TYR A 167 -26.96 -1.05 -6.46
C TYR A 167 -26.98 -1.75 -5.10
N PHE A 168 -25.83 -1.85 -4.43
CA PHE A 168 -25.69 -2.55 -3.16
C PHE A 168 -26.61 -1.98 -2.07
N GLY A 169 -26.75 -0.65 -1.99
CA GLY A 169 -27.62 -0.01 -1.01
C GLY A 169 -29.10 -0.32 -1.22
N ILE A 170 -29.53 -0.34 -2.48
CA ILE A 170 -30.92 -0.64 -2.85
C ILE A 170 -31.26 -2.09 -2.57
N ILE A 171 -30.39 -3.03 -2.97
CA ILE A 171 -30.57 -4.46 -2.70
C ILE A 171 -30.68 -4.70 -1.20
N THR A 172 -29.76 -4.09 -0.42
CA THR A 172 -29.76 -4.18 1.05
C THR A 172 -31.05 -3.61 1.64
N ASN A 173 -31.51 -2.45 1.17
CA ASN A 173 -32.75 -1.83 1.61
C ASN A 173 -34.00 -2.67 1.30
N ILE A 174 -34.08 -3.29 0.11
CA ILE A 174 -35.19 -4.17 -0.28
C ILE A 174 -35.22 -5.40 0.65
N ILE A 175 -34.07 -6.02 0.92
CA ILE A 175 -33.96 -7.17 1.81
C ILE A 175 -34.45 -6.80 3.21
N PHE A 176 -33.95 -5.70 3.79
CA PHE A 176 -34.37 -5.26 5.13
C PHE A 176 -35.85 -4.88 5.19
N THR A 177 -36.37 -4.18 4.18
CA THR A 177 -37.80 -3.83 4.11
C THR A 177 -38.68 -5.08 4.01
N THR A 178 -38.24 -6.09 3.27
CA THR A 178 -38.96 -7.38 3.16
C THR A 178 -38.97 -8.13 4.48
N PHE A 179 -37.85 -8.19 5.20
CA PHE A 179 -37.82 -8.81 6.52
C PHE A 179 -38.69 -8.05 7.53
N PHE A 180 -38.68 -6.71 7.48
CA PHE A 180 -39.51 -5.88 8.34
C PHE A 180 -41.01 -6.14 8.11
N THR A 181 -41.45 -6.21 6.85
CA THR A 181 -42.86 -6.50 6.53
C THR A 181 -43.27 -7.92 6.92
N LEU A 182 -42.38 -8.91 6.76
CA LEU A 182 -42.64 -10.29 7.20
C LEU A 182 -42.81 -10.39 8.72
N ILE A 183 -41.98 -9.66 9.50
CA ILE A 183 -42.07 -9.61 10.96
C ILE A 183 -43.39 -8.95 11.38
N LEU A 184 -43.77 -7.84 10.77
CA LEU A 184 -45.07 -7.20 11.04
C LEU A 184 -46.25 -8.11 10.68
N LEU A 185 -46.18 -8.82 9.55
CA LEU A 185 -47.23 -9.75 9.15
C LEU A 185 -47.37 -10.91 10.15
N SER A 186 -46.26 -11.31 10.79
CA SER A 186 -46.28 -12.35 11.83
C SER A 186 -47.13 -11.97 13.06
N LEU A 187 -47.36 -10.67 13.32
CA LEU A 187 -48.26 -10.22 14.40
C LEU A 187 -49.72 -10.65 14.18
N ILE A 188 -50.14 -10.82 12.93
CA ILE A 188 -51.49 -11.30 12.60
C ILE A 188 -51.65 -12.76 13.03
N LEU A 189 -50.59 -13.58 12.93
CA LEU A 189 -50.62 -15.00 13.29
C LEU A 189 -50.94 -15.22 14.78
N ILE A 190 -50.54 -14.28 15.66
CA ILE A 190 -50.84 -14.31 17.12
C ILE A 190 -52.35 -14.25 17.39
N HIS A 191 -53.13 -13.66 16.49
CA HIS A 191 -54.57 -13.48 16.66
C HIS A 191 -55.39 -14.61 16.02
N MET A 192 -54.78 -15.44 15.20
CA MET A 192 -55.47 -16.54 14.52
C MET A 192 -55.77 -17.67 15.49
N LYS A 193 -57.06 -18.00 15.65
CA LYS A 193 -57.52 -19.10 16.53
C LYS A 193 -56.83 -20.43 16.24
N LYS A 194 -56.50 -20.69 14.97
CA LYS A 194 -55.82 -21.91 14.50
C LYS A 194 -54.46 -22.15 15.15
N TYR A 195 -53.74 -21.09 15.54
CA TYR A 195 -52.39 -21.19 16.10
C TYR A 195 -52.32 -20.96 17.61
N LYS A 196 -53.47 -20.90 18.30
CA LYS A 196 -53.55 -20.56 19.73
C LYS A 196 -52.68 -21.48 20.60
N ASP A 197 -52.60 -22.77 20.26
CA ASP A 197 -51.85 -23.76 21.04
C ASP A 197 -50.33 -23.59 20.89
N ASN A 198 -49.86 -23.08 19.75
CA ASN A 198 -48.44 -22.82 19.53
C ASN A 198 -47.90 -21.62 20.33
N TYR A 199 -48.80 -20.73 20.79
CA TYR A 199 -48.46 -19.54 21.56
C TYR A 199 -48.74 -19.68 23.07
N LEU A 200 -48.97 -20.90 23.57
CA LEU A 200 -49.19 -21.17 25.00
C LEU A 200 -47.96 -20.86 25.87
N TYR A 201 -46.75 -20.94 25.30
CA TYR A 201 -45.50 -20.79 26.06
C TYR A 201 -45.27 -19.37 26.59
N LEU A 202 -45.72 -18.34 25.85
CA LEU A 202 -45.44 -16.94 26.18
C LEU A 202 -46.73 -16.11 26.08
N PRO A 203 -47.12 -15.39 27.15
CA PRO A 203 -48.32 -14.55 27.14
C PRO A 203 -48.27 -13.50 26.02
N LYS A 204 -49.40 -13.22 25.39
CA LYS A 204 -49.51 -12.30 24.25
C LYS A 204 -48.77 -10.95 24.43
N PRO A 205 -48.84 -10.25 25.58
CA PRO A 205 -48.12 -8.99 25.78
C PRO A 205 -46.61 -9.10 25.52
N PHE A 206 -45.99 -10.21 25.94
CA PHE A 206 -44.56 -10.42 25.77
C PHE A 206 -44.16 -10.71 24.33
N TRP A 207 -45.04 -11.32 23.52
CA TRP A 207 -44.80 -11.47 22.08
C TRP A 207 -44.71 -10.13 21.36
N TYR A 208 -45.58 -9.16 21.69
CA TYR A 208 -45.50 -7.82 21.10
C TYR A 208 -44.20 -7.11 21.50
N ILE A 209 -43.80 -7.22 22.77
CA ILE A 209 -42.54 -6.63 23.26
C ILE A 209 -41.33 -7.27 22.54
N LEU A 210 -41.33 -8.59 22.37
CA LEU A 210 -40.26 -9.30 21.68
C LEU A 210 -40.15 -8.86 20.21
N ILE A 211 -41.27 -8.84 19.49
CA ILE A 211 -41.31 -8.43 18.08
C ILE A 211 -40.88 -6.97 17.93
N PHE A 212 -41.38 -6.09 18.79
CA PHE A 212 -40.96 -4.68 18.81
C PHE A 212 -39.46 -4.52 19.09
N GLY A 213 -38.90 -5.32 20.01
CA GLY A 213 -37.46 -5.34 20.27
C GLY A 213 -36.65 -5.78 19.05
N ILE A 214 -37.10 -6.80 18.33
CA ILE A 214 -36.46 -7.26 17.08
C ILE A 214 -36.54 -6.17 16.01
N GLU A 215 -37.68 -5.49 15.87
CA GLU A 215 -37.83 -4.36 14.94
C GLU A 215 -36.89 -3.21 15.29
N MET A 216 -36.77 -2.85 16.57
CA MET A 216 -35.81 -1.83 16.99
C MET A 216 -34.37 -2.21 16.62
N ILE A 217 -33.97 -3.46 16.87
CA ILE A 217 -32.63 -3.95 16.52
C ILE A 217 -32.41 -3.90 15.00
N LEU A 218 -33.37 -4.35 14.19
CA LEU A 218 -33.28 -4.28 12.72
C LEU A 218 -33.17 -2.82 12.24
N ASN A 219 -33.93 -1.92 12.87
CA ASN A 219 -33.90 -0.49 12.55
C ASN A 219 -32.57 0.20 12.90
N THR A 220 -31.75 -0.36 13.81
CA THR A 220 -30.39 0.15 14.03
C THR A 220 -29.48 0.01 12.80
N SER A 221 -29.84 -0.84 11.84
CA SER A 221 -29.11 -0.95 10.57
C SER A 221 -29.38 0.27 9.68
N TYR A 222 -30.58 0.85 9.74
CA TYR A 222 -30.94 2.06 8.98
C TYR A 222 -30.27 3.32 9.51
N THR A 223 -29.88 3.38 10.78
CA THR A 223 -29.14 4.53 11.31
C THR A 223 -27.73 4.65 10.70
N LYS A 224 -27.24 3.57 10.05
CA LYS A 224 -26.00 3.56 9.28
C LYS A 224 -26.21 3.74 7.77
N LEU A 225 -27.45 3.74 7.30
CA LEU A 225 -27.79 3.95 5.88
C LEU A 225 -28.04 5.46 5.65
N GLY A 226 -27.27 6.05 4.73
CA GLY A 226 -27.31 7.48 4.41
C GLY A 226 -26.22 8.33 5.09
N THR A 227 -26.04 9.55 4.58
CA THR A 227 -25.16 10.56 5.17
C THR A 227 -25.77 11.02 6.50
N LEU A 228 -25.12 10.66 7.61
CA LEU A 228 -25.42 11.04 9.00
C LEU A 228 -25.40 12.57 9.23
N TYR A 229 -26.19 13.36 8.52
CA TYR A 229 -26.25 14.81 8.74
C TYR A 229 -27.24 15.14 9.85
N ILE A 230 -28.41 14.50 9.86
CA ILE A 230 -29.50 14.82 10.81
C ILE A 230 -29.24 14.21 12.20
N ILE A 231 -28.70 12.98 12.26
CA ILE A 231 -28.44 12.29 13.54
C ILE A 231 -27.17 12.83 14.22
N ARG A 232 -26.13 13.23 13.48
CA ARG A 232 -24.96 13.93 14.07
C ARG A 232 -25.31 15.29 14.65
N LEU A 233 -26.29 16.00 14.07
CA LEU A 233 -26.77 17.27 14.60
C LEU A 233 -27.47 17.10 15.96
N LEU A 234 -28.03 15.92 16.23
CA LEU A 234 -28.80 15.62 17.45
C LEU A 234 -28.02 14.83 18.52
N LEU A 235 -26.84 14.28 18.20
CA LEU A 235 -26.03 13.47 19.12
C LEU A 235 -24.57 13.96 19.28
N PRO A 236 -24.31 15.20 19.72
CA PRO A 236 -22.95 15.65 20.03
C PRO A 236 -22.32 14.98 21.27
N LYS A 237 -23.07 14.19 22.04
CA LYS A 237 -22.60 13.65 23.34
C LYS A 237 -21.88 12.30 23.33
N PHE A 238 -21.71 11.64 22.18
CA PHE A 238 -21.16 10.26 22.13
C PHE A 238 -19.86 10.08 21.33
N ASN A 239 -19.25 11.16 20.84
CA ASN A 239 -17.89 11.06 20.29
C ASN A 239 -16.86 11.22 21.41
N GLU A 240 -16.71 10.18 22.22
CA GLU A 240 -15.54 10.04 23.09
C GLU A 240 -14.37 9.47 22.27
N GLU A 241 -13.19 9.98 22.59
CA GLU A 241 -11.94 9.93 21.83
C GLU A 241 -11.51 8.52 21.39
N ASP A 242 -11.17 8.40 20.11
CA ASP A 242 -10.61 7.20 19.49
C ASP A 242 -9.18 6.96 20.02
N GLU A 243 -8.92 5.82 20.66
CA GLU A 243 -7.62 5.45 21.24
C GLU A 243 -6.47 5.47 20.21
N ASP A 244 -6.79 5.26 18.93
CA ASP A 244 -5.82 5.28 17.84
C ASP A 244 -5.17 6.67 17.66
N SER A 245 -5.86 7.75 18.06
CA SER A 245 -5.29 9.11 18.05
C SER A 245 -4.18 9.28 19.08
N LYS A 246 -4.28 8.62 20.24
CA LYS A 246 -3.29 8.67 21.34
C LYS A 246 -2.01 7.91 21.01
N LEU A 247 -2.10 6.85 20.20
CA LEU A 247 -0.93 6.10 19.75
C LEU A 247 -0.03 6.96 18.83
N PHE A 248 -0.62 7.75 17.94
CA PHE A 248 0.13 8.58 16.98
C PHE A 248 0.65 9.89 17.57
N GLU A 249 -0.08 10.50 18.51
CA GLU A 249 0.43 11.67 19.25
C GLU A 249 1.73 11.33 20.01
N LYS A 250 1.84 10.09 20.49
CA LYS A 250 3.06 9.57 21.10
C LYS A 250 4.24 9.47 20.12
N PHE A 251 3.98 9.17 18.85
CA PHE A 251 5.02 9.16 17.79
C PHE A 251 5.47 10.57 17.39
N SER A 252 4.55 11.54 17.30
CA SER A 252 4.91 12.93 16.99
C SER A 252 5.75 13.58 18.10
N LEU A 253 5.38 13.36 19.36
CA LEU A 253 6.13 13.90 20.51
C LEU A 253 7.54 13.32 20.61
N THR A 254 7.72 12.05 20.25
CA THR A 254 9.05 11.42 20.21
C THR A 254 9.94 12.05 19.14
N THR A 255 9.37 12.56 18.04
CA THR A 255 10.13 13.19 16.94
C THR A 255 10.55 14.62 17.27
N THR A 256 9.71 15.37 17.98
CA THR A 256 10.02 16.74 18.43
C THR A 256 11.08 16.78 19.52
N GLN A 257 11.09 15.81 20.45
CA GLN A 257 12.11 15.76 21.49
C GLN A 257 13.51 15.44 20.94
N THR A 258 13.63 14.65 19.87
CA THR A 258 14.94 14.41 19.23
C THR A 258 15.47 15.66 18.52
N THR A 259 14.61 16.61 18.15
CA THR A 259 15.05 17.84 17.46
C THR A 259 15.51 18.95 18.43
N GLU A 260 15.15 18.87 19.71
CA GLU A 260 15.64 19.81 20.74
C GLU A 260 16.94 19.34 21.42
N ILE A 261 17.21 18.03 21.45
CA ILE A 261 18.42 17.50 22.10
C ILE A 261 19.69 17.85 21.30
N ASP A 262 19.61 18.08 19.98
CA ASP A 262 20.77 18.45 19.15
C ASP A 262 21.12 19.96 19.15
N LYS A 263 20.39 20.80 19.91
CA LYS A 263 20.69 22.25 20.00
C LYS A 263 21.40 22.69 21.27
N THR A 264 21.75 21.77 22.17
CA THR A 264 22.35 22.15 23.46
C THR A 264 23.61 21.35 23.80
N THR A 265 24.60 21.31 22.92
CA THR A 265 25.98 20.96 23.33
C THR A 265 27.01 21.61 22.41
N THR A 266 27.32 22.88 22.64
CA THR A 266 28.61 23.45 22.23
C THR A 266 28.99 24.63 23.12
N THR A 267 29.57 24.33 24.30
CA THR A 267 30.70 25.09 24.84
C THR A 267 31.34 24.41 26.06
N THR A 268 32.67 24.39 26.01
CA THR A 268 33.68 24.37 27.09
C THR A 268 34.10 23.08 27.82
N SER A 269 35.37 22.73 27.52
CA SER A 269 36.52 22.39 28.39
C SER A 269 36.60 21.05 29.13
N GLU A 270 37.58 20.26 28.66
CA GLU A 270 38.75 19.69 29.38
C GLU A 270 38.67 19.16 30.83
N GLU A 271 39.29 17.98 30.96
CA GLU A 271 39.87 17.29 32.12
C GLU A 271 38.97 16.65 33.18
N GLY A 272 39.21 15.34 33.43
CA GLY A 272 38.78 14.69 34.67
C GLY A 272 38.47 13.19 34.57
N ILE A 273 39.49 12.38 34.86
CA ILE A 273 39.44 10.93 35.08
C ILE A 273 38.47 10.53 36.23
N GLN A 274 37.68 9.45 36.03
CA GLN A 274 37.51 8.24 36.87
C GLN A 274 36.06 7.71 37.10
N LYS A 275 35.94 6.39 36.90
CA LYS A 275 35.09 5.38 37.58
C LYS A 275 33.56 5.33 37.37
N SER A 276 33.18 4.30 36.61
CA SER A 276 32.40 3.12 37.08
C SER A 276 31.18 3.38 37.97
N THR A 277 29.98 3.15 37.42
CA THR A 277 28.96 2.35 38.12
C THR A 277 27.96 1.72 37.15
N HIS A 278 27.82 0.40 37.24
CA HIS A 278 26.76 -0.40 36.64
C HIS A 278 25.38 0.09 37.12
N ASN A 279 24.45 0.32 36.18
CA ASN A 279 23.03 0.37 36.52
C ASN A 279 22.18 -0.50 35.60
N LYS A 280 21.38 -1.33 36.26
CA LYS A 280 20.68 -2.51 35.78
C LYS A 280 19.27 -2.07 35.37
N ILE A 281 19.01 -1.96 34.06
CA ILE A 281 17.68 -1.61 33.55
C ILE A 281 16.77 -2.84 33.63
N SER A 282 15.77 -2.76 34.49
CA SER A 282 14.71 -3.76 34.65
C SER A 282 13.81 -3.79 33.42
N LYS A 283 13.72 -4.95 32.76
CA LYS A 283 12.72 -5.26 31.74
C LYS A 283 11.36 -5.47 32.43
N ASN A 284 10.43 -4.54 32.24
CA ASN A 284 9.02 -4.79 32.52
C ASN A 284 8.27 -4.94 31.20
N LYS A 285 7.84 -6.17 30.90
CA LYS A 285 7.24 -6.56 29.62
C LYS A 285 5.81 -7.03 29.86
N ASN A 286 4.90 -6.09 30.07
CA ASN A 286 3.46 -6.39 30.06
C ASN A 286 2.94 -6.27 28.63
N ILE A 287 2.78 -7.43 27.97
CA ILE A 287 2.12 -7.57 26.67
C ILE A 287 0.63 -7.72 26.95
N TYR A 288 -0.15 -6.66 26.75
CA TYR A 288 -1.60 -6.76 26.68
C TYR A 288 -1.99 -7.22 25.27
N ARG A 289 -2.58 -8.42 25.19
CA ARG A 289 -3.23 -8.94 23.97
C ARG A 289 -4.53 -8.17 23.74
N SER A 290 -4.58 -7.28 22.75
CA SER A 290 -5.85 -6.74 22.26
C SER A 290 -6.47 -7.71 21.25
N ASN A 291 -7.72 -8.12 21.51
CA ASN A 291 -8.51 -9.03 20.67
C ASN A 291 -9.25 -8.28 19.53
N GLY A 292 -8.64 -7.20 19.01
CA GLY A 292 -9.24 -6.38 17.95
C GLY A 292 -9.29 -7.10 16.61
N PHE A 293 -10.29 -6.80 15.78
CA PHE A 293 -10.41 -7.31 14.41
C PHE A 293 -9.13 -7.11 13.56
N LEU A 294 -8.39 -6.02 13.80
CA LEU A 294 -7.08 -5.74 13.23
C LEU A 294 -6.00 -6.76 13.62
N SER A 295 -6.05 -7.33 14.83
CA SER A 295 -5.11 -8.39 15.25
C SER A 295 -5.36 -9.69 14.47
N LYS A 296 -6.63 -9.98 14.17
CA LYS A 296 -7.03 -11.12 13.32
C LYS A 296 -6.65 -10.92 11.85
N ILE A 297 -6.74 -9.71 11.31
CA ILE A 297 -6.24 -9.38 9.96
C ILE A 297 -4.72 -9.53 9.89
N LEU A 298 -4.00 -9.03 10.89
CA LEU A 298 -2.54 -9.19 10.97
C LEU A 298 -2.12 -10.66 11.14
N GLU A 299 -2.90 -11.46 11.87
CA GLU A 299 -2.68 -12.89 12.04
C GLU A 299 -2.97 -13.67 10.75
N TYR A 300 -4.02 -13.30 10.02
CA TYR A 300 -4.34 -13.87 8.70
C TYR A 300 -3.21 -13.62 7.69
N HIS A 301 -2.75 -12.38 7.57
CA HIS A 301 -1.61 -12.05 6.69
C HIS A 301 -0.31 -12.72 7.14
N LYS A 302 -0.12 -12.94 8.45
CA LYS A 302 1.04 -13.68 8.98
C LYS A 302 0.98 -15.16 8.61
N GLN A 303 -0.19 -15.79 8.65
CA GLN A 303 -0.37 -17.19 8.24
C GLN A 303 -0.15 -17.38 6.73
N GLU A 304 -0.64 -16.46 5.90
CA GLU A 304 -0.41 -16.49 4.45
C GLU A 304 1.09 -16.35 4.10
N TYR A 305 1.79 -15.45 4.79
CA TYR A 305 3.24 -15.26 4.62
C TYR A 305 4.06 -16.48 5.06
N THR A 306 3.64 -17.16 6.13
CA THR A 306 4.37 -18.35 6.63
C THR A 306 4.24 -19.51 5.63
N LYS A 307 3.12 -19.60 4.89
CA LYS A 307 2.95 -20.56 3.80
C LYS A 307 3.83 -20.24 2.58
N SER A 308 3.98 -18.96 2.21
CA SER A 308 4.88 -18.58 1.10
C SER A 308 6.36 -18.75 1.45
N GLU A 309 6.74 -18.52 2.72
CA GLU A 309 8.10 -18.73 3.20
C GLU A 309 8.47 -20.21 3.25
N ALA A 310 7.52 -21.10 3.58
CA ALA A 310 7.70 -22.54 3.53
C ALA A 310 7.85 -23.06 2.08
N SER A 311 7.17 -22.47 1.10
CA SER A 311 7.36 -22.81 -0.31
C SER A 311 8.68 -22.29 -0.89
N LEU A 312 9.22 -21.18 -0.36
CA LEU A 312 10.54 -20.63 -0.75
C LEU A 312 11.72 -21.37 -0.10
N LYS A 313 11.59 -21.85 1.15
CA LYS A 313 12.65 -22.64 1.81
C LYS A 313 12.86 -24.02 1.20
N ASN A 314 11.85 -24.56 0.50
CA ASN A 314 11.99 -25.82 -0.23
C ASN A 314 12.68 -25.67 -1.60
N SER A 315 12.99 -24.45 -2.05
CA SER A 315 13.67 -24.20 -3.33
C SER A 315 15.07 -23.59 -3.22
N SER A 316 15.60 -23.34 -2.02
CA SER A 316 16.92 -22.73 -1.83
C SER A 316 17.90 -23.64 -1.06
N THR A 317 18.65 -24.46 -1.78
CA THR A 317 19.98 -24.92 -1.32
C THR A 317 20.96 -23.74 -1.48
N ASN A 318 21.41 -23.18 -0.36
CA ASN A 318 22.35 -22.06 -0.31
C ASN A 318 23.73 -22.42 -0.90
N PRO A 319 24.35 -21.56 -1.74
CA PRO A 319 25.79 -21.46 -1.82
C PRO A 319 26.29 -20.41 -0.81
N SER A 320 27.30 -20.80 -0.04
CA SER A 320 28.02 -19.97 0.92
C SER A 320 28.78 -18.84 0.22
N PHE A 321 28.51 -17.59 0.61
CA PHE A 321 29.28 -16.41 0.26
C PHE A 321 30.62 -16.40 1.01
N ASN A 322 31.73 -16.63 0.30
CA ASN A 322 33.08 -16.30 0.76
C ASN A 322 33.52 -14.99 0.09
N ASN A 323 33.72 -13.95 0.90
CA ASN A 323 34.38 -12.73 0.47
C ASN A 323 35.90 -12.95 0.46
N SER A 324 36.51 -13.02 -0.72
CA SER A 324 37.95 -12.77 -0.90
C SER A 324 38.13 -11.63 -1.88
N SER A 325 38.51 -10.46 -1.34
CA SER A 325 38.94 -9.30 -2.09
C SER A 325 40.33 -9.53 -2.69
N THR A 326 40.42 -9.61 -4.01
CA THR A 326 41.68 -9.40 -4.74
C THR A 326 41.42 -8.36 -5.82
N ASN A 327 42.03 -7.17 -5.65
CA ASN A 327 42.15 -6.14 -6.69
C ASN A 327 42.90 -6.71 -7.90
N PRO A 328 42.45 -6.41 -9.13
CA PRO A 328 43.34 -6.28 -10.26
C PRO A 328 43.43 -4.82 -10.69
N SER A 329 44.65 -4.30 -10.63
CA SER A 329 45.09 -3.15 -11.41
C SER A 329 44.92 -3.44 -12.90
N PHE A 330 44.07 -2.68 -13.59
CA PHE A 330 44.00 -2.73 -15.05
C PHE A 330 44.67 -1.52 -15.69
N ASN A 331 45.51 -1.88 -16.65
CA ASN A 331 46.46 -1.07 -17.39
C ASN A 331 45.73 -0.33 -18.52
N ASN A 332 46.01 0.97 -18.66
CA ASN A 332 45.59 1.77 -19.81
C ASN A 332 46.41 1.38 -21.04
N ASN A 333 45.74 0.89 -22.09
CA ASN A 333 46.06 1.17 -23.50
C ASN A 333 45.21 0.29 -24.42
N THR A 334 44.29 0.90 -25.16
CA THR A 334 44.19 0.85 -26.65
C THR A 334 42.87 1.48 -27.08
N ASN A 335 42.95 2.62 -27.77
CA ASN A 335 41.85 3.16 -28.56
C ASN A 335 41.66 2.32 -29.83
N PRO A 336 40.41 1.99 -30.22
CA PRO A 336 40.07 1.84 -31.61
C PRO A 336 39.16 3.00 -32.05
N SER A 337 39.64 3.73 -33.04
CA SER A 337 38.88 4.69 -33.83
C SER A 337 37.73 3.98 -34.58
N PHE A 338 36.49 4.24 -34.19
CA PHE A 338 35.32 3.87 -34.98
C PHE A 338 34.96 5.01 -35.95
N ASN A 339 35.09 4.69 -37.23
CA ASN A 339 34.76 5.54 -38.35
C ASN A 339 33.24 5.44 -38.58
N ASN A 340 32.49 6.49 -38.22
CA ASN A 340 31.04 6.56 -38.37
C ASN A 340 30.67 7.26 -39.68
N ASN A 341 30.55 6.47 -40.76
CA ASN A 341 29.79 6.86 -41.94
C ASN A 341 28.53 6.00 -41.98
N ASN A 342 27.41 6.54 -41.51
CA ASN A 342 26.10 6.01 -41.86
C ASN A 342 25.09 7.15 -41.99
N THR A 343 24.55 7.24 -43.20
CA THR A 343 23.49 8.10 -43.69
C THR A 343 22.17 7.80 -42.98
N ASN A 344 21.56 8.81 -42.38
CA ASN A 344 20.18 8.78 -41.89
C ASN A 344 19.19 8.87 -43.08
N PRO A 345 18.19 7.99 -43.21
CA PRO A 345 17.01 8.30 -43.99
C PRO A 345 16.02 9.11 -43.12
N SER A 346 15.69 10.30 -43.61
CA SER A 346 14.62 11.14 -43.10
C SER A 346 13.26 10.49 -43.35
N PHE A 347 12.52 10.16 -42.29
CA PHE A 347 11.09 9.89 -42.38
C PHE A 347 10.32 11.22 -42.23
N SER A 348 9.79 11.71 -43.34
CA SER A 348 8.76 12.75 -43.36
C SER A 348 7.40 12.10 -43.20
N ILE A 349 6.67 12.47 -42.13
CA ILE A 349 5.25 12.17 -41.97
C ILE A 349 4.49 13.32 -42.62
N ASN A 350 3.71 13.01 -43.65
CA ASN A 350 2.64 13.87 -44.18
C ASN A 350 1.33 13.58 -43.44
#